data_AF-A0A182MCH0-F1
#
_entry.id   AF-A0A182MCH0-F1
#
_cell.length_a   1.000
_cell.length_b   1.000
_cell.length_c   1.000
_cell.angle_alpha   90.00
_cell.angle_beta   90.00
_cell.angle_gamma   90.00
#
_symmetry.space_group_name_H-M   'P 1'
#
loop_
_entity.id
_entity.type
_entity.pdbx_description
1 polymer ?
#
loop_
_entity_poly.entity_id
_entity_poly.type
_entity_poly.pdbx_seq_one_letter_code
_entity_poly.pdbx_strand_id
1 'polypeptide(L)'
;MELSITRTLVSAELKLLKDSQSIKLRIRHQLQLDLNQHHQPALQRKRLQNFIAMITLALAALALILLVAFLVKELWRPANYPPGPRWLPIVGNTPLVRQMAASNGGLLANVVDKLSETYQSSVVGLKLGQERMVVGLGYDDVKEIFYNEAFQSRPDNFFVRLRTLGTK
;
A
#
# COMPACT_ATOMS: atom_id res chain seq x y z
N MET A 1 -75.97 6.64 56.99
CA MET A 1 -75.80 6.76 55.53
C MET A 1 -74.64 7.71 55.17
N GLU A 2 -74.52 8.86 55.84
CA GLU A 2 -73.44 9.86 55.71
C GLU A 2 -71.99 9.32 55.82
N LEU A 3 -71.71 8.38 56.74
CA LEU A 3 -70.37 7.80 56.92
C LEU A 3 -69.90 6.90 55.75
N SER A 4 -70.82 6.39 54.92
CA SER A 4 -70.45 5.56 53.76
C SER A 4 -70.04 6.41 52.57
N ILE A 5 -70.69 7.57 52.39
CA ILE A 5 -70.45 8.49 51.27
C ILE A 5 -69.12 9.22 51.45
N THR A 6 -68.80 9.65 52.66
CA THR A 6 -67.51 10.27 52.99
C THR A 6 -66.33 9.32 52.79
N ARG A 7 -66.48 8.04 53.16
CA ARG A 7 -65.43 7.02 52.93
C ARG A 7 -65.21 6.73 51.44
N THR A 8 -66.27 6.64 50.64
CA THR A 8 -66.14 6.44 49.20
C THR A 8 -65.50 7.65 48.52
N LEU A 9 -65.88 8.87 48.88
CA LEU A 9 -65.26 10.10 48.36
C LEU A 9 -63.77 10.21 48.68
N VAL A 10 -63.37 9.98 49.94
CA VAL A 10 -61.95 10.01 50.34
C VAL A 10 -61.14 8.93 49.62
N SER A 11 -61.70 7.73 49.45
CA SER A 11 -61.04 6.65 48.71
C SER A 11 -60.85 6.97 47.22
N ALA A 12 -61.81 7.68 46.61
CA ALA A 12 -61.74 8.13 45.24
C ALA A 12 -60.68 9.22 45.05
N GLU A 13 -60.61 10.22 45.95
CA GLU A 13 -59.56 11.23 45.93
C GLU A 13 -58.16 10.64 46.11
N LEU A 14 -58.00 9.69 47.05
CA LEU A 14 -56.72 9.02 47.26
C LEU A 14 -56.29 8.23 46.01
N LYS A 15 -57.25 7.61 45.30
CA LYS A 15 -56.99 6.89 44.05
C LYS A 15 -56.58 7.85 42.93
N LEU A 16 -57.27 8.98 42.78
CA LEU A 16 -56.94 10.03 41.81
C LEU A 16 -55.55 10.62 42.07
N LEU A 17 -55.19 10.84 43.34
CA LEU A 17 -53.86 11.32 43.73
C LEU A 17 -52.78 10.29 43.40
N LYS A 18 -53.02 9.00 43.67
CA LYS A 18 -52.07 7.92 43.38
C LYS A 18 -51.86 7.74 41.87
N ASP A 19 -52.93 7.86 41.09
CA ASP A 19 -52.88 7.80 39.63
C ASP A 19 -52.14 9.02 39.05
N SER A 20 -52.38 10.22 39.58
CA SER A 20 -51.64 11.44 39.18
C SER A 20 -50.14 11.32 39.42
N GLN A 21 -49.73 10.78 40.58
CA GLN A 21 -48.31 10.55 40.87
C GLN A 21 -47.70 9.47 39.98
N SER A 22 -48.45 8.41 39.69
CA SER A 22 -48.03 7.34 38.79
C SER A 22 -47.83 7.85 37.36
N ILE A 23 -48.71 8.74 36.89
CA ILE A 23 -48.60 9.39 35.58
C ILE A 23 -47.38 10.29 35.53
N LYS A 24 -47.15 11.13 36.55
CA LYS A 24 -45.95 11.98 36.64
C LYS A 24 -44.66 11.17 36.64
N LEU A 25 -44.64 10.03 37.34
CA LEU A 25 -43.49 9.14 37.39
C LEU A 25 -43.22 8.51 36.02
N ARG A 26 -44.25 8.04 35.32
CA ARG A 26 -44.13 7.49 33.96
C ARG A 26 -43.65 8.53 32.96
N ILE A 27 -44.18 9.76 33.03
CA ILE A 27 -43.74 10.87 32.16
C ILE A 27 -42.28 11.22 32.42
N ARG A 28 -41.86 11.32 33.69
CA ARG A 28 -40.44 11.56 34.03
C ARG A 28 -39.54 10.46 33.49
N HIS A 29 -39.93 9.20 33.68
CA HIS A 29 -39.16 8.06 33.17
C HIS A 29 -39.08 8.09 31.63
N GLN A 30 -40.18 8.37 30.94
CA GLN A 30 -40.21 8.48 29.49
C GLN A 30 -39.33 9.62 28.97
N LEU A 31 -39.45 10.82 29.55
CA LEU A 31 -38.59 11.96 29.23
C LEU A 31 -37.11 11.65 29.44
N GLN A 32 -36.80 10.90 30.49
CA GLN A 32 -35.43 10.53 30.82
C GLN A 32 -34.88 9.49 29.85
N LEU A 33 -35.73 8.58 29.35
CA LEU A 33 -35.38 7.67 28.25
C LEU A 33 -35.17 8.44 26.94
N ASP A 34 -36.06 9.36 26.60
CA ASP A 34 -35.96 10.14 25.36
C ASP A 34 -34.74 11.06 25.36
N LEU A 35 -34.42 11.73 26.49
CA LEU A 35 -33.20 12.51 26.68
C LEU A 35 -31.94 11.64 26.53
N ASN A 36 -31.95 10.43 27.09
CA ASN A 36 -30.83 9.50 26.99
C ASN A 36 -30.66 8.99 25.54
N GLN A 37 -31.77 8.71 24.84
CA GLN A 37 -31.75 8.34 23.42
C GLN A 37 -31.24 9.48 22.54
N HIS A 38 -31.58 10.74 22.83
CA HIS A 38 -31.10 11.89 22.05
C HIS A 38 -29.61 12.20 22.24
N HIS A 39 -29.01 11.80 23.37
CA HIS A 39 -27.57 11.95 23.62
C HIS A 39 -26.72 10.85 22.97
N GLN A 40 -27.28 9.63 22.85
CA GLN A 40 -26.61 8.48 22.23
C GLN A 40 -26.19 8.62 20.74
N PRO A 41 -26.88 9.34 19.83
CA PRO A 41 -26.46 9.44 18.42
C PRO A 41 -25.11 10.15 18.24
N ALA A 42 -24.73 11.07 19.13
CA ALA A 42 -23.43 11.75 19.06
C ALA A 42 -22.27 10.78 19.41
N LEU A 43 -22.49 9.91 20.39
CA LEU A 43 -21.53 8.88 20.78
C LEU A 43 -21.43 7.77 19.72
N GLN A 44 -22.57 7.35 19.15
CA GLN A 44 -22.64 6.41 18.03
C GLN A 44 -21.88 6.94 16.80
N ARG A 45 -22.07 8.22 16.43
CA ARG A 45 -21.32 8.87 15.35
C ARG A 45 -19.83 8.92 15.61
N LYS A 46 -19.40 9.29 16.83
CA LYS A 46 -17.98 9.26 17.21
C LYS A 46 -17.39 7.85 17.12
N ARG A 47 -18.10 6.83 17.59
CA ARG A 47 -17.68 5.42 17.44
C ARG A 47 -17.53 5.06 15.97
N LEU A 48 -18.53 5.36 15.14
CA LEU A 48 -18.51 5.08 13.71
C LEU A 48 -17.36 5.82 13.01
N GLN A 49 -17.12 7.10 13.34
CA GLN A 49 -16.00 7.88 12.83
C GLN A 49 -14.66 7.26 13.22
N ASN A 50 -14.50 6.81 14.47
CA ASN A 50 -13.31 6.11 14.91
C ASN A 50 -13.12 4.78 14.19
N PHE A 51 -14.20 4.02 13.96
CA PHE A 51 -14.13 2.78 13.17
C PHE A 51 -13.70 3.04 11.73
N ILE A 52 -14.28 4.05 11.08
CA ILE A 52 -13.88 4.46 9.71
C ILE A 52 -12.42 4.89 9.70
N ALA A 53 -11.99 5.72 10.66
CA ALA A 53 -10.60 6.16 10.77
C ALA A 53 -9.62 4.99 10.98
N MET A 54 -9.99 4.00 11.79
CA MET A 54 -9.18 2.80 11.98
C MET A 54 -9.07 1.97 10.70
N ILE A 55 -10.16 1.82 9.95
CA ILE A 55 -10.16 1.12 8.65
C ILE A 55 -9.28 1.87 7.64
N THR A 56 -9.42 3.20 7.54
CA THR A 56 -8.60 3.99 6.61
C THR A 56 -7.13 3.93 6.97
N LEU A 57 -6.78 3.98 8.25
CA LEU A 57 -5.40 3.81 8.73
C LEU A 57 -4.86 2.41 8.42
N ALA A 58 -5.66 1.36 8.61
CA ALA A 58 -5.26 0.00 8.29
C ALA A 58 -5.01 -0.20 6.79
N LEU A 59 -5.89 0.33 5.93
CA LEU A 59 -5.71 0.29 4.47
C LEU A 59 -4.49 1.09 4.02
N ALA A 60 -4.27 2.28 4.60
CA ALA A 60 -3.09 3.09 4.31
C ALA A 60 -1.80 2.39 4.73
N ALA A 61 -1.79 1.76 5.91
CA ALA A 61 -0.65 0.96 6.37
C ALA A 61 -0.39 -0.24 5.45
N LEU A 62 -1.43 -0.96 5.04
CA LEU A 62 -1.30 -2.06 4.09
C LEU A 62 -0.74 -1.59 2.74
N ALA A 63 -1.26 -0.50 2.19
CA ALA A 63 -0.75 0.08 0.94
C ALA A 63 0.72 0.49 1.07
N LEU A 64 1.12 1.08 2.20
CA LEU A 64 2.51 1.42 2.48
C LEU A 64 3.40 0.17 2.55
N ILE A 65 2.95 -0.88 3.23
CA ILE A 65 3.69 -2.15 3.31
C ILE A 65 3.87 -2.76 1.93
N LEU A 66 2.82 -2.79 1.11
CA LEU A 66 2.89 -3.31 -0.26
C LEU A 66 3.84 -2.47 -1.14
N LEU A 67 3.80 -1.14 -1.00
CA LEU A 67 4.73 -0.25 -1.70
C LEU A 67 6.18 -0.52 -1.29
N VAL A 68 6.45 -0.63 0.01
CA VAL A 68 7.79 -0.93 0.51
C VAL A 68 8.25 -2.31 0.03
N ALA A 69 7.40 -3.33 0.11
CA ALA A 69 7.70 -4.67 -0.37
C ALA A 69 8.01 -4.68 -1.89
N PHE A 70 7.24 -3.93 -2.68
CA PHE A 70 7.49 -3.73 -4.10
C PHE A 70 8.85 -3.07 -4.35
N LEU A 71 9.16 -1.99 -3.65
CA LEU A 71 10.44 -1.29 -3.75
C LEU A 71 11.61 -2.20 -3.37
N VAL A 72 11.50 -2.93 -2.26
CA VAL A 72 12.53 -3.88 -1.81
C VAL A 72 12.75 -4.97 -2.84
N LYS A 73 11.69 -5.59 -3.35
CA LYS A 73 11.78 -6.62 -4.42
C LYS A 73 12.51 -6.09 -5.66
N GLU A 74 12.24 -4.85 -6.02
CA GLU A 74 12.77 -4.24 -7.23
C GLU A 74 14.24 -3.77 -7.09
N LEU A 75 14.63 -3.40 -5.87
CA LEU A 75 16.00 -3.07 -5.47
C LEU A 75 16.85 -4.31 -5.19
N TRP A 76 16.22 -5.43 -4.83
CA TRP A 76 16.93 -6.66 -4.49
C TRP A 76 17.60 -7.26 -5.74
N ARG A 77 18.92 -7.45 -5.63
CA ARG A 77 19.70 -8.22 -6.59
C ARG A 77 19.52 -9.71 -6.35
N PRO A 78 19.29 -10.52 -7.40
CA PRO A 78 19.27 -11.96 -7.23
C PRO A 78 20.64 -12.46 -6.73
N ALA A 79 20.65 -13.61 -6.06
CA ALA A 79 21.90 -14.24 -5.65
C ALA A 79 22.78 -14.51 -6.88
N ASN A 80 24.10 -14.34 -6.72
CA ASN A 80 25.11 -14.49 -7.78
C ASN A 80 25.01 -13.46 -8.93
N TYR A 81 24.27 -12.37 -8.76
CA TYR A 81 24.28 -11.30 -9.76
C TYR A 81 25.62 -10.54 -9.73
N PRO A 82 26.22 -10.24 -10.89
CA PRO A 82 27.52 -9.60 -10.95
C PRO A 82 27.52 -8.19 -10.32
N PRO A 83 28.72 -7.70 -9.92
CA PRO A 83 28.87 -6.37 -9.35
C PRO A 83 28.47 -5.28 -10.36
N GLY A 84 28.04 -4.13 -9.85
CA GLY A 84 27.63 -3.01 -10.70
C GLY A 84 26.84 -1.94 -9.95
N PRO A 85 26.45 -0.84 -10.61
CA PRO A 85 25.85 0.31 -9.97
C PRO A 85 24.46 0.05 -9.40
N ARG A 86 24.21 0.60 -8.21
CA ARG A 86 22.89 0.55 -7.55
C ARG A 86 21.83 1.11 -8.51
N TRP A 87 20.76 0.34 -8.71
CA TRP A 87 19.72 0.69 -9.65
C TRP A 87 18.49 1.25 -8.96
N LEU A 88 17.76 2.10 -9.68
CA LEU A 88 16.45 2.59 -9.25
C LEU A 88 15.37 1.53 -9.53
N PRO A 89 14.29 1.48 -8.74
CA PRO A 89 13.28 0.44 -8.87
C PRO A 89 12.66 0.42 -10.28
N ILE A 90 12.16 1.56 -10.78
CA ILE A 90 11.39 1.60 -12.04
C ILE A 90 12.29 1.76 -13.27
N VAL A 91 13.27 2.67 -13.23
CA VAL A 91 14.09 3.04 -14.40
C VAL A 91 15.41 2.27 -14.48
N GLY A 92 15.79 1.57 -13.41
CA GLY A 92 17.06 0.87 -13.33
C GLY A 92 18.27 1.83 -13.27
N ASN A 93 19.31 1.47 -14.01
CA ASN A 93 20.54 2.23 -14.25
C ASN A 93 20.47 3.11 -15.52
N THR A 94 19.33 3.13 -16.22
CA THR A 94 19.15 3.93 -17.45
C THR A 94 19.58 5.40 -17.34
N PRO A 95 19.19 6.17 -16.29
CA PRO A 95 19.62 7.56 -16.19
C PRO A 95 21.13 7.70 -15.98
N LEU A 96 21.75 6.82 -15.18
CA LEU A 96 23.19 6.77 -14.98
C LEU A 96 23.91 6.47 -16.30
N VAL A 97 23.45 5.44 -17.01
CA VAL A 97 24.01 5.04 -18.31
C VAL A 97 23.85 6.17 -19.34
N ARG A 98 22.71 6.86 -19.36
CA ARG A 98 22.48 8.00 -20.25
C ARG A 98 23.40 9.17 -19.94
N GLN A 99 23.60 9.49 -18.66
CA GLN A 99 24.52 10.54 -18.23
C GLN A 99 25.96 10.18 -18.61
N MET A 100 26.40 8.96 -18.29
CA MET A 100 27.74 8.49 -18.64
C MET A 100 27.93 8.41 -20.15
N ALA A 101 26.92 8.01 -20.92
CA ALA A 101 27.01 7.99 -22.38
C ALA A 101 27.18 9.42 -22.91
N ALA A 102 26.38 10.38 -22.44
CA ALA A 102 26.52 11.78 -22.85
C ALA A 102 27.91 12.36 -22.54
N SER A 103 28.50 12.02 -21.40
CA SER A 103 29.84 12.50 -21.00
C SER A 103 31.00 11.77 -21.69
N ASN A 104 30.79 10.55 -22.20
CA ASN A 104 31.86 9.68 -22.72
C ASN A 104 31.70 9.36 -24.22
N GLY A 105 31.16 10.28 -25.02
CA GLY A 105 31.11 10.15 -26.48
C GLY A 105 29.91 9.40 -27.04
N GLY A 106 28.87 9.17 -26.24
CA GLY A 106 27.56 8.67 -26.68
C GLY A 106 27.44 7.15 -26.83
N LEU A 107 28.55 6.41 -26.78
CA LEU A 107 28.55 4.95 -26.94
C LEU A 107 28.37 4.23 -25.60
N LEU A 108 27.53 3.18 -25.61
CA LEU A 108 27.35 2.29 -24.47
C LEU A 108 28.64 1.53 -24.12
N ALA A 109 29.46 1.16 -25.12
CA ALA A 109 30.73 0.48 -24.90
C ALA A 109 31.63 1.24 -23.92
N ASN A 110 31.79 2.56 -24.11
CA ASN A 110 32.61 3.43 -23.25
C ASN A 110 32.04 3.52 -21.82
N VAL A 111 30.72 3.44 -21.68
CA VAL A 111 30.07 3.44 -20.36
C VAL A 111 30.37 2.15 -19.62
N VAL A 112 30.22 1.01 -20.30
CA VAL A 112 30.48 -0.30 -19.70
C VAL A 112 31.97 -0.46 -19.37
N ASP A 113 32.86 0.04 -20.23
CA ASP A 113 34.30 0.04 -20.00
C ASP A 113 34.68 0.79 -18.72
N LYS A 114 34.19 2.03 -18.56
CA LYS A 114 34.36 2.78 -17.30
C LYS A 114 33.75 2.10 -16.08
N LEU A 115 32.61 1.42 -16.25
CA LEU A 115 32.00 0.66 -15.16
C LEU A 115 32.87 -0.55 -14.79
N SER A 116 33.43 -1.26 -15.77
CA SER A 116 34.38 -2.36 -15.56
C SER A 116 35.58 -1.89 -14.73
N GLU A 117 36.17 -0.74 -15.09
CA GLU A 117 37.26 -0.11 -14.35
C GLU A 117 36.85 0.27 -12.92
N THR A 118 35.67 0.88 -12.76
CA THR A 118 35.17 1.35 -11.45
C THR A 118 34.87 0.20 -10.49
N TYR A 119 34.31 -0.90 -11.00
CA TYR A 119 33.93 -2.08 -10.20
C TYR A 119 35.01 -3.17 -10.20
N GLN A 120 36.14 -2.97 -10.89
CA GLN A 120 37.27 -3.91 -11.00
C GLN A 120 36.81 -5.33 -11.35
N SER A 121 35.88 -5.44 -12.30
CA SER A 121 35.27 -6.71 -12.68
C SER A 121 35.07 -6.76 -14.18
N SER A 122 35.51 -7.86 -14.80
CA SER A 122 35.31 -8.12 -16.23
C SER A 122 33.86 -8.39 -16.59
N VAL A 123 33.01 -8.71 -15.60
CA VAL A 123 31.56 -8.90 -15.74
C VAL A 123 30.82 -7.86 -14.91
N VAL A 124 29.97 -7.06 -15.56
CA VAL A 124 29.21 -5.99 -14.92
C VAL A 124 27.71 -6.24 -15.01
N GLY A 125 27.04 -6.15 -13.87
CA GLY A 125 25.59 -6.26 -13.74
C GLY A 125 24.91 -4.90 -13.84
N LEU A 126 23.99 -4.79 -14.80
CA LEU A 126 23.16 -3.61 -15.03
C LEU A 126 21.67 -3.96 -15.00
N LYS A 127 20.85 -2.93 -14.81
CA LYS A 127 19.40 -3.02 -14.97
C LYS A 127 18.95 -1.88 -15.88
N LEU A 128 18.32 -2.18 -17.01
CA LEU A 128 17.84 -1.17 -17.96
C LEU A 128 16.32 -1.21 -17.97
N GLY A 129 15.70 -0.22 -17.31
CA GLY A 129 14.26 -0.24 -17.04
C GLY A 129 13.91 -1.39 -16.09
N GLN A 130 13.05 -2.30 -16.54
CA GLN A 130 12.66 -3.51 -15.80
C GLN A 130 13.56 -4.71 -16.12
N GLU A 131 14.34 -4.65 -17.20
CA GLU A 131 15.18 -5.76 -17.66
C GLU A 131 16.53 -5.77 -16.94
N ARG A 132 16.99 -6.95 -16.56
CA ARG A 132 18.31 -7.18 -15.98
C ARG A 132 19.28 -7.59 -17.08
N MET A 133 20.43 -6.93 -17.15
CA MET A 133 21.45 -7.16 -18.16
C MET A 133 22.79 -7.47 -17.48
N VAL A 134 23.50 -8.45 -18.01
CA VAL A 134 24.88 -8.74 -17.63
C VAL A 134 25.75 -8.48 -18.86
N VAL A 135 26.87 -7.77 -18.66
CA VAL A 135 27.81 -7.45 -19.74
C VAL A 135 29.17 -8.01 -19.37
N GLY A 136 29.69 -8.92 -20.19
CA GLY A 136 31.06 -9.41 -20.12
C GLY A 136 31.97 -8.60 -21.05
N LEU A 137 33.10 -8.12 -20.54
CA LEU A 137 34.12 -7.38 -21.28
C LEU A 137 35.43 -8.16 -21.44
N GLY A 138 35.70 -9.11 -20.53
CA GLY A 138 36.91 -9.93 -20.57
C GLY A 138 36.93 -10.87 -21.78
N TYR A 139 38.12 -11.15 -22.31
CA TYR A 139 38.27 -12.07 -23.45
C TYR A 139 37.67 -13.45 -23.15
N ASP A 140 37.96 -13.99 -21.97
CA ASP A 140 37.46 -15.30 -21.55
C ASP A 140 35.94 -15.29 -21.35
N ASP A 141 35.38 -14.23 -20.75
CA ASP A 141 33.93 -14.06 -20.55
C ASP A 141 33.20 -13.98 -21.90
N VAL A 142 33.72 -13.16 -22.83
CA VAL A 142 33.15 -13.00 -24.16
C VAL A 142 33.21 -14.33 -24.92
N LYS A 143 34.36 -15.02 -24.86
CA LYS A 143 34.53 -16.34 -25.45
C LYS A 143 33.48 -17.31 -24.90
N GLU A 144 33.31 -17.38 -23.58
CA GLU A 144 32.30 -18.25 -22.95
C GLU A 144 30.88 -17.91 -23.39
N ILE A 145 30.53 -16.62 -23.43
CA ILE A 145 29.21 -16.15 -23.90
C ILE A 145 28.96 -16.60 -25.34
N PHE A 146 29.95 -16.49 -26.22
CA PHE A 146 29.81 -16.90 -27.62
C PHE A 146 29.76 -18.43 -27.81
N TYR A 147 30.43 -19.22 -26.98
CA TYR A 147 30.41 -20.69 -27.14
C TYR A 147 29.26 -21.38 -26.40
N ASN A 148 28.61 -20.71 -25.46
CA ASN A 148 27.52 -21.29 -24.68
C ASN A 148 26.17 -21.12 -25.38
N GLU A 149 25.51 -22.24 -25.72
CA GLU A 149 24.21 -22.28 -26.39
C GLU A 149 23.11 -21.51 -25.66
N ALA A 150 23.21 -21.37 -24.32
CA ALA A 150 22.24 -20.62 -23.52
C ALA A 150 22.14 -19.14 -23.93
N PHE A 151 23.20 -18.56 -24.49
CA PHE A 151 23.24 -17.16 -24.92
C PHE A 151 23.04 -16.98 -26.43
N GLN A 152 22.89 -18.06 -27.19
CA GLN A 152 22.69 -18.03 -28.64
C GLN A 152 21.24 -17.70 -29.06
N SER A 153 20.31 -17.69 -28.11
CA SER A 153 18.92 -17.32 -28.37
C SER A 153 18.78 -15.83 -28.70
N ARG A 154 17.83 -15.50 -29.59
CA ARG A 154 17.49 -14.11 -29.89
C ARG A 154 16.84 -13.45 -28.67
N PRO A 155 17.24 -12.23 -28.30
CA PRO A 155 16.62 -11.53 -27.18
C PRO A 155 15.13 -11.30 -27.44
N ASP A 156 14.27 -11.93 -26.64
CA ASP A 156 12.81 -11.72 -26.63
C ASP A 156 12.46 -10.79 -25.47
N ASN A 157 12.74 -9.50 -25.63
CA ASN A 157 12.39 -8.47 -24.65
C ASN A 157 11.22 -7.62 -25.14
N PHE A 158 10.62 -6.86 -24.21
CA PHE A 158 9.48 -5.99 -24.51
C PHE A 158 9.76 -5.06 -25.70
N PHE A 159 10.95 -4.45 -25.78
CA PHE A 159 11.32 -3.55 -26.88
C PHE A 159 11.47 -4.25 -28.22
N VAL A 160 12.00 -5.47 -28.26
CA VAL A 160 12.11 -6.26 -29.50
C VAL A 160 10.70 -6.61 -29.99
N ARG A 161 9.83 -7.10 -29.11
CA ARG A 161 8.42 -7.40 -29.45
C ARG A 161 7.65 -6.17 -29.91
N LEU A 162 7.88 -5.01 -29.29
CA LEU A 162 7.27 -3.76 -29.73
C LEU A 162 7.66 -3.40 -31.16
N ARG A 163 8.93 -3.59 -31.52
CA ARG A 163 9.43 -3.29 -32.88
C ARG A 163 8.94 -4.29 -33.92
N THR A 164 8.64 -5.53 -33.52
CA THR A 164 8.12 -6.57 -34.42
C THR A 164 6.60 -6.71 -34.37
N LEU A 165 5.89 -5.82 -33.66
CA LEU A 165 4.43 -5.87 -33.47
C LEU A 165 3.92 -7.23 -32.94
N GLY A 166 4.72 -7.90 -32.12
CA GLY A 166 4.38 -9.21 -31.54
C GLY A 166 4.68 -10.42 -32.43
N THR A 167 5.22 -10.20 -33.63
CA THR A 167 5.72 -11.29 -34.48
C THR A 167 7.09 -11.74 -33.98
N LYS A 168 7.27 -13.06 -33.77
CA LYS A 168 8.53 -13.64 -33.33
C LYS A 168 9.46 -13.88 -34.51
#